data_AF-A0A1Q7E6J3-F1
#
_entry.id   AF-A0A1Q7E6J3-F1
#
_cell.length_a   1.000
_cell.length_b   1.000
_cell.length_c   1.000
_cell.angle_alpha   90.00
_cell.angle_beta   90.00
_cell.angle_gamma   90.00
#
_symmetry.space_group_name_H-M   'P 1'
#
loop_
_entity.id
_entity.type
_entity.pdbx_description
1 polymer ?
#
loop_
_entity_poly.entity_id
_entity_poly.type
_entity_poly.pdbx_seq_one_letter_code
_entity_poly.pdbx_strand_id
1 'polypeptide(L)' 'MGKGDIRSKRGKIFRGTHGNSRRRQKEKAKKRRKGAASHLPPPPTGGGTS' A
#
# COMPACT_ATOMS: atom_id res chain seq x y z
N MET A 1 -12.93 7.62 -8.53
CA MET A 1 -12.59 9.01 -8.13
C MET A 1 -11.58 9.59 -9.12
N GLY A 2 -11.98 10.60 -9.89
CA GLY A 2 -11.20 11.19 -10.99
C GLY A 2 -10.25 12.31 -10.58
N LYS A 3 -9.69 13.04 -11.57
CA LYS A 3 -8.76 14.16 -11.34
C LYS A 3 -9.41 15.38 -10.66
N GLY A 4 -10.73 15.54 -10.78
CA GLY A 4 -11.47 16.65 -10.17
C GLY A 4 -11.66 16.53 -8.65
N ASP A 5 -11.66 15.30 -8.13
CA ASP A 5 -11.95 15.01 -6.72
C ASP A 5 -10.75 15.31 -5.81
N ILE A 6 -10.90 16.35 -4.99
CA ILE A 6 -9.89 16.82 -4.04
C ILE A 6 -9.56 15.81 -2.93
N ARG A 7 -10.45 14.87 -2.61
CA ARG A 7 -10.22 13.87 -1.56
C ARG A 7 -9.33 12.73 -2.06
N SER A 8 -9.28 12.52 -3.37
CA SER A 8 -8.56 11.42 -4.00
C SER A 8 -7.05 11.70 -4.17
N LYS A 9 -6.24 10.62 -4.19
CA LYS A 9 -4.79 10.72 -4.49
C LYS A 9 -4.54 11.36 -5.86
N ARG A 10 -5.33 10.98 -6.88
CA ARG A 10 -5.21 11.51 -8.25
C ARG A 10 -5.55 12.99 -8.32
N GLY A 11 -6.61 13.45 -7.67
CA GLY A 11 -6.95 14.87 -7.64
C GLY A 11 -5.98 15.73 -6.83
N LYS A 12 -5.42 15.19 -5.74
CA LYS A 12 -4.30 15.85 -5.02
C LYS A 12 -3.03 15.97 -5.87
N ILE A 13 -2.73 14.98 -6.72
CA ILE A 13 -1.60 15.05 -7.67
C ILE A 13 -1.88 16.10 -8.75
N PHE A 14 -3.06 16.05 -9.38
CA PHE A 14 -3.43 16.97 -10.46
C PHE A 14 -3.42 18.43 -10.02
N ARG A 15 -3.97 18.73 -8.84
CA ARG A 15 -3.99 20.10 -8.29
C ARG A 15 -2.67 20.50 -7.57
N GLY A 16 -1.69 19.60 -7.47
CA GLY A 16 -0.41 19.90 -6.79
C GLY A 16 -0.45 19.97 -5.26
N THR A 17 -1.58 19.71 -4.60
CA THR A 17 -1.74 19.87 -3.14
C THR A 17 -1.33 18.63 -2.33
N HIS A 18 -0.89 18.84 -1.07
CA HIS A 18 -0.60 17.76 -0.14
C HIS A 18 -1.84 17.35 0.68
N GLY A 19 -1.86 16.12 1.19
CA GLY A 19 -2.96 15.60 2.00
C GLY A 19 -2.79 14.13 2.34
N ASN A 20 -3.64 13.62 3.22
CA ASN A 20 -3.55 12.24 3.73
C ASN A 20 -3.58 11.19 2.59
N SER A 21 -4.42 11.39 1.58
CA SER A 21 -4.52 10.51 0.40
C SER A 21 -3.30 10.57 -0.53
N ARG A 22 -2.45 11.62 -0.43
CA ARG A 22 -1.18 11.76 -1.19
C ARG A 22 0.06 11.41 -0.34
N ARG A 23 -0.08 11.08 0.95
CA ARG A 23 1.06 10.93 1.89
C ARG A 23 2.00 9.79 1.46
N ARG A 24 3.22 10.14 1.05
CA ARG A 24 4.26 9.20 0.54
C ARG A 24 4.72 8.17 1.59
N GLN A 25 4.68 8.53 2.88
CA GLN A 25 5.10 7.64 3.97
C GLN A 25 4.22 6.38 4.07
N LYS A 26 2.91 6.48 3.78
CA LYS A 26 2.00 5.32 3.76
C LYS A 26 2.35 4.35 2.63
N GLU A 27 2.74 4.87 1.47
CA GLU A 27 3.19 4.04 0.34
C GLU A 27 4.51 3.31 0.67
N LYS A 28 5.46 3.99 1.32
CA LYS A 28 6.71 3.36 1.77
C LYS A 28 6.43 2.24 2.79
N ALA A 29 5.55 2.49 3.77
CA ALA A 29 5.15 1.47 4.74
C ALA A 29 4.43 0.28 4.08
N LYS A 30 3.56 0.53 3.09
CA LYS A 30 2.89 -0.52 2.32
C LYS A 30 3.87 -1.34 1.48
N LYS A 31 4.88 -0.68 0.87
CA LYS A 31 5.95 -1.37 0.12
C LYS A 31 6.80 -2.27 1.03
N ARG A 32 7.12 -1.82 2.25
CA ARG A 32 7.83 -2.65 3.24
C ARG A 32 7.03 -3.88 3.65
N ARG A 33 5.72 -3.74 3.88
CA ARG A 33 4.84 -4.88 4.17
C ARG A 33 4.71 -5.86 3.01
N LYS A 34 4.61 -5.36 1.76
CA LYS A 34 4.51 -6.22 0.58
C LYS A 34 5.85 -6.91 0.23
N GLY A 35 6.98 -6.26 0.47
CA GLY A 35 8.32 -6.86 0.29
C GLY A 35 8.66 -7.92 1.35
N ALA A 36 8.11 -7.79 2.57
CA ALA A 36 8.21 -8.84 3.58
C ALA A 36 7.39 -10.09 3.20
N ALA A 37 6.23 -9.92 2.56
CA ALA A 37 5.39 -11.03 2.12
C ALA A 37 5.95 -11.84 0.93
N SER A 38 6.99 -11.34 0.23
CA SER A 38 7.66 -12.04 -0.87
C SER A 38 8.99 -12.68 -0.49
N HIS A 39 9.46 -12.50 0.75
CA HIS A 39 10.69 -13.12 1.30
C HIS A 39 10.47 -13.86 2.62
N LEU A 40 9.25 -13.88 3.13
CA LEU A 40 8.86 -14.89 4.10
C LEU A 40 8.70 -16.21 3.33
N PRO A 41 9.34 -17.32 3.76
CA PRO A 41 8.97 -18.63 3.24
C PRO A 41 7.45 -18.78 3.40
N PRO A 42 6.76 -19.49 2.49
CA PRO A 42 5.36 -19.83 2.70
C PRO A 42 5.21 -20.42 4.11
N PRO A 43 4.09 -20.15 4.82
CA PRO A 43 3.86 -20.82 6.10
C PRO A 43 4.05 -22.32 5.88
N PRO A 44 4.74 -23.04 6.79
CA PRO A 44 4.94 -24.47 6.62
C PRO A 44 3.56 -25.12 6.54
N THR A 45 3.22 -25.61 5.34
CA THR A 45 2.12 -26.54 5.14
C THR A 45 2.58 -27.90 5.65
N GLY A 46 2.57 -28.11 6.97
CA GLY A 46 2.49 -29.44 7.58
C GLY A 46 1.01 -29.67 7.90
N GLY A 47 0.30 -30.64 7.30
CA GLY A 47 0.76 -31.99 7.03
C GLY A 47 0.82 -32.71 8.36
N GLY A 48 -0.27 -33.42 8.72
CA GLY A 48 -0.55 -33.89 10.06
C GLY A 48 0.44 -34.89 10.63
N THR A 49 0.39 -35.04 11.96
CA THR A 49 0.80 -36.26 12.65
C THR A 49 -0.17 -36.52 13.80
N SER A 50 -0.73 -37.73 13.78
CA SER A 50 -1.47 -38.52 14.79
C SER A 50 -2.56 -37.84 15.62
#